data_AF-A0A3P5X0D6-F1
#
_entry.id   AF-A0A3P5X0D6-F1
#
_cell.length_a   1.000
_cell.length_b   1.000
_cell.length_c   1.000
_cell.angle_alpha   90.00
_cell.angle_beta   90.00
_cell.angle_gamma   90.00
#
_symmetry.space_group_name_H-M   'P 1'
#
loop_
_entity.id
_entity.type
_entity.pdbx_description
1 polymer ?
#
loop_
_entity_poly.entity_id
_entity_poly.type
_entity_poly.pdbx_seq_one_letter_code
_entity_poly.pdbx_strand_id
1 'polypeptide(L)' 'MSDPAPFDWPALMQAGIGGLGLKPSEFWALTPAELHLMLGPAGPAPATRATLDALAQAYPDTPHP' A
#
# COMPACT_ATOMS: atom_id res chain seq x y z
N MET A 1 14.89 15.12 -6.59
CA MET A 1 13.43 14.94 -6.48
C MET A 1 13.12 13.56 -7.02
N SER A 2 12.94 12.57 -6.15
CA SER A 2 12.57 11.22 -6.58
C SER A 2 11.07 11.19 -6.84
N ASP A 3 10.68 10.88 -8.06
CA ASP A 3 9.28 10.68 -8.46
C ASP A 3 8.70 9.51 -7.62
N PRO A 4 7.55 9.67 -6.93
CA PRO A 4 6.94 8.56 -6.21
C PRO A 4 6.44 7.54 -7.24
N ALA A 5 7.12 6.40 -7.31
CA ALA A 5 6.69 5.31 -8.18
C ALA A 5 5.21 4.96 -7.88
N PRO A 6 4.37 4.78 -8.92
CA PRO A 6 3.00 4.36 -8.73
C PRO A 6 2.96 3.05 -7.96
N PHE A 7 1.97 2.90 -7.08
CA PHE A 7 1.81 1.70 -6.29
C PHE A 7 1.55 0.50 -7.20
N ASP A 8 2.43 -0.51 -7.14
CA ASP A 8 2.41 -1.68 -8.02
C ASP A 8 1.29 -2.67 -7.66
N TRP A 9 0.07 -2.30 -8.03
CA TRP A 9 -1.13 -3.07 -7.78
C TRP A 9 -1.15 -4.46 -8.44
N PRO A 10 -0.65 -4.63 -9.68
CA PRO A 10 -0.53 -5.94 -10.29
C PRO A 10 0.42 -6.87 -9.50
N ALA A 11 1.51 -6.32 -8.97
CA ALA A 11 2.48 -7.09 -8.19
C ALA A 11 1.88 -7.55 -6.86
N LEU A 12 1.09 -6.71 -6.18
CA LEU A 12 0.42 -7.11 -4.95
C LEU A 12 -0.63 -8.19 -5.18
N MET A 13 -1.45 -8.06 -6.22
CA MET A 13 -2.44 -9.09 -6.56
C MET A 13 -1.77 -10.41 -6.94
N GLN A 14 -0.66 -10.37 -7.69
CA GLN A 14 0.10 -11.56 -8.03
C GLN A 14 0.69 -12.23 -6.78
N ALA A 15 1.20 -11.45 -5.82
CA ALA A 15 1.76 -11.99 -4.58
C ALA A 15 0.68 -12.54 -3.63
N GLY A 16 -0.47 -11.87 -3.50
CA GLY A 16 -1.57 -12.28 -2.63
C GLY A 16 -2.41 -13.42 -3.20
N ILE A 17 -3.01 -13.22 -4.37
CA ILE A 17 -3.93 -14.19 -4.99
C ILE A 17 -3.15 -15.32 -5.67
N GLY A 18 -2.07 -14.96 -6.38
CA GLY A 18 -1.23 -15.94 -7.11
C GLY A 18 -0.16 -16.61 -6.25
N GLY A 19 0.48 -15.88 -5.33
CA GLY A 19 1.60 -16.36 -4.52
C GLY A 19 1.16 -17.06 -3.24
N LEU A 20 0.34 -16.41 -2.43
CA LEU A 20 -0.21 -16.97 -1.19
C LEU A 20 -1.43 -17.89 -1.43
N GLY A 21 -1.96 -17.93 -2.65
CA GLY A 21 -3.14 -18.74 -2.99
C GLY A 21 -4.44 -18.27 -2.32
N LEU A 22 -4.50 -17.01 -1.89
CA LEU A 22 -5.68 -16.43 -1.26
C LEU A 22 -6.83 -16.36 -2.27
N LYS A 23 -8.04 -16.75 -1.87
CA LYS A 23 -9.22 -16.42 -2.67
C LYS A 23 -9.39 -14.90 -2.71
N PRO A 24 -9.94 -14.33 -3.80
CA PRO A 24 -10.16 -12.89 -3.89
C PRO A 24 -10.93 -12.33 -2.68
N SER A 25 -11.92 -13.07 -2.17
CA SER A 25 -12.67 -12.69 -0.97
C SER A 25 -11.82 -12.66 0.31
N GLU A 26 -10.89 -13.60 0.46
CA GLU A 26 -9.98 -13.67 1.62
C GLU A 26 -8.97 -12.53 1.55
N PHE A 27 -8.42 -12.26 0.36
CA PHE A 27 -7.51 -11.14 0.12
C PHE A 27 -8.14 -9.77 0.48
N TRP A 28 -9.40 -9.54 0.09
CA TRP A 28 -10.10 -8.29 0.41
C TRP A 28 -10.64 -8.21 1.85
N ALA A 29 -10.77 -9.36 2.53
CA ALA A 29 -11.16 -9.39 3.94
C ALA A 29 -9.97 -9.15 4.88
N LEU A 30 -8.74 -9.38 4.41
CA LEU A 30 -7.53 -9.15 5.19
C LEU A 30 -7.27 -7.66 5.39
N THR A 31 -6.82 -7.32 6.59
CA THR A 31 -6.25 -6.00 6.82
C THR A 31 -4.88 -5.88 6.14
N PRO A 32 -4.47 -4.67 5.72
CA PRO A 32 -3.14 -4.46 5.13
C PRO A 32 -1.99 -4.97 6.01
N ALA A 33 -2.14 -4.93 7.34
CA ALA A 33 -1.14 -5.43 8.28
C ALA A 33 -1.01 -6.96 8.25
N GLU A 34 -2.14 -7.68 8.15
CA GLU A 34 -2.15 -9.14 8.03
C GLU A 34 -1.59 -9.58 6.69
N LEU A 35 -1.94 -8.88 5.61
CA LEU A 35 -1.38 -9.13 4.29
C LEU A 35 0.14 -8.92 4.28
N HIS A 36 0.64 -7.87 4.92
CA HIS A 36 2.08 -7.60 5.06
C HIS A 36 2.79 -8.72 5.83
N LEU A 37 2.19 -9.20 6.92
CA LEU A 37 2.73 -10.29 7.72
C LEU A 37 2.79 -11.61 6.93
N MET A 38 1.77 -11.91 6.12
CA MET A 38 1.71 -13.12 5.29
C MET A 38 2.66 -13.06 4.09
N LEU A 39 2.89 -11.89 3.51
CA LEU A 39 3.83 -11.68 2.41
C LEU A 39 5.30 -11.77 2.86
N GLY A 40 5.57 -11.83 4.16
CA GLY A 40 6.94 -11.79 4.71
C GLY A 40 7.54 -10.39 4.62
N PRO A 41 8.86 -10.20 4.84
CA PRO A 41 9.48 -8.88 4.81
C PRO A 41 9.42 -8.27 3.41
N ALA A 42 8.33 -7.57 3.13
CA ALA A 42 8.06 -6.88 1.88
C ALA A 42 8.25 -5.38 2.08
N GLY A 43 9.42 -4.86 1.71
CA GLY A 43 9.65 -3.42 1.49
C GLY A 43 9.43 -2.50 2.70
N PRO A 44 9.67 -1.18 2.53
CA PRO A 44 9.58 -0.21 3.62
C PRO A 44 8.19 -0.20 4.26
N ALA A 45 8.18 0.01 5.59
CA ALA A 45 6.99 -0.02 6.43
C ALA A 45 5.84 0.85 5.86
N PRO A 46 4.57 0.46 6.09
CA PRO A 46 3.43 1.24 5.65
C PRO A 46 3.49 2.67 6.21
N ALA A 47 2.96 3.61 5.44
CA ALA A 47 2.95 5.02 5.77
C ALA A 47 2.40 5.24 7.20
N THR A 48 3.23 5.80 8.07
CA THR A 48 2.81 6.13 9.43
C THR A 48 1.84 7.30 9.39
N ARG A 49 1.14 7.55 10.50
CA ARG A 49 0.29 8.74 10.62
C ARG A 49 1.05 10.04 10.30
N ALA A 50 2.30 10.14 10.75
CA ALA A 50 3.17 11.26 10.45
C ALA A 50 3.49 11.37 8.94
N THR A 51 3.66 10.24 8.26
CA THR A 51 3.86 10.21 6.80
C THR A 51 2.61 10.69 6.05
N LEU A 52 1.42 10.29 6.51
CA LEU A 52 0.15 10.74 5.95
C LEU A 52 -0.08 12.24 6.18
N ASP A 53 0.23 12.74 7.38
CA ASP A 53 0.11 14.17 7.70
C ASP A 53 1.10 15.02 6.88
N ALA A 54 2.30 14.49 6.58
CA ALA A 54 3.26 15.13 5.69
C ALA A 54 2.76 15.18 4.24
N LEU A 55 2.09 14.12 3.77
CA LEU A 55 1.49 14.08 2.43
C LEU A 55 0.33 15.07 2.29
N ALA A 56 -0.55 15.16 3.29
CA ALA A 56 -1.65 16.12 3.29
C ALA A 56 -1.17 17.58 3.24
N GLN A 57 -0.02 17.88 3.84
CA GLN A 57 0.61 19.20 3.77
C GLN A 57 1.27 19.47 2.41
N ALA A 58 1.88 18.45 1.80
CA ALA A 58 2.56 18.58 0.52
C ALA A 58 1.57 18.69 -0.66
N TYR A 59 0.40 18.06 -0.55
CA TYR A 59 -0.63 18.02 -1.59
C TYR A 59 -1.99 18.44 -1.01
N PRO A 60 -2.19 19.74 -0.73
CA PRO A 60 -3.46 20.23 -0.21
C PRO A 60 -4.57 20.11 -1.28
N ASP A 61 -5.73 19.62 -0.87
CA ASP A 61 -6.89 19.37 -1.76
C ASP A 61 -7.52 20.64 -2.36
N THR A 62 -7.13 21.82 -1.88
CA THR A 62 -7.57 23.09 -2.43
C THR A 62 -6.69 23.49 -3.62
N PRO A 63 -7.26 23.80 -4.80
CA PRO A 63 -6.49 24.38 -5.89
C PRO A 63 -5.86 25.69 -5.41
N HIS A 64 -4.55 25.85 -5.66
CA HIS A 64 -3.88 27.12 -5.42
C HIS A 64 -4.56 28.22 -6.27
N PRO A 65 -4.84 29.40 -5.70
CA PRO A 65 -5.44 30.53 -6.43
C PRO A 65 -4.56 31.02 -7.60
#